data_AF-A0A2D8V282-F1
#
_entry.id   AF-A0A2D8V282-F1
#
_cell.length_a   1.000
_cell.length_b   1.000
_cell.length_c   1.000
_cell.angle_alpha   90.00
_cell.angle_beta   90.00
_cell.angle_gamma   90.00
#
_symmetry.space_group_name_H-M   'P 1'
#
loop_
_entity.id
_entity.type
_entity.pdbx_description
1 polymer ?
#
loop_
_entity_poly.entity_id
_entity_poly.type
_entity_poly.pdbx_seq_one_letter_code
_entity_poly.pdbx_strand_id
1 'polypeptide(L)'
;MVIHNLFQFCRGALTQVVDAVCPPTCAACGRAGAEVCRLCRCSMIEQLRSVSTVTPFETNRTIVGEFSGCLRDVVNGMKFKKHRGAANYLGGLLSRRIIGDGLVPGVDVHAVTWVPAPAPRRKRGFDPSELMARMVGAQLGLPVVRTLVRADSGERKTRGGVERWNGPGFRGRRTPYFRVLLIDDVVTTGATLAAASGALRTAGVSHIHVAAVAATPKRVAEGREATSERYRSAA
;
A
#
# COMPACT_ATOMS: atom_id res chain seq x y z
N MET A 1 -36.61 -2.45 -5.71
CA MET A 1 -35.72 -2.45 -4.53
C MET A 1 -35.62 -3.81 -3.82
N VAL A 2 -36.04 -4.93 -4.44
CA VAL A 2 -36.02 -6.28 -3.82
C VAL A 2 -34.93 -7.19 -4.44
N ILE A 3 -34.52 -6.92 -5.69
CA ILE A 3 -33.55 -7.74 -6.44
C ILE A 3 -32.10 -7.54 -5.94
N HIS A 4 -31.76 -6.37 -5.40
CA HIS A 4 -30.43 -6.09 -4.84
C HIS A 4 -30.17 -6.87 -3.52
N ASN A 5 -31.22 -7.13 -2.74
CA ASN A 5 -31.14 -7.88 -1.49
C ASN A 5 -30.94 -9.37 -1.73
N LEU A 6 -31.53 -9.94 -2.78
CA LEU A 6 -31.37 -11.36 -3.13
C LEU A 6 -29.92 -11.67 -3.54
N PHE A 7 -29.27 -10.76 -4.27
CA PHE A 7 -27.86 -10.92 -4.70
C PHE A 7 -26.85 -10.81 -3.55
N GLN A 8 -27.14 -9.97 -2.54
CA GLN A 8 -26.33 -9.88 -1.31
C GLN A 8 -26.52 -11.10 -0.41
N PHE A 9 -27.74 -11.61 -0.31
CA PHE A 9 -28.06 -12.80 0.49
C PHE A 9 -27.40 -14.07 -0.07
N CYS A 10 -27.46 -14.30 -1.38
CA CYS A 10 -26.79 -15.42 -2.03
C CYS A 10 -25.26 -15.34 -1.92
N ARG A 11 -24.66 -14.13 -1.93
CA ARG A 11 -23.22 -13.95 -1.69
C ARG A 11 -22.81 -14.29 -0.26
N GLY A 12 -23.59 -13.87 0.74
CA GLY A 12 -23.32 -14.16 2.15
C GLY A 12 -23.40 -15.65 2.48
N ALA A 13 -24.43 -16.34 1.98
CA ALA A 13 -24.60 -17.78 2.16
C ALA A 13 -23.49 -18.59 1.45
N LEU A 14 -23.10 -18.21 0.22
CA LEU A 14 -21.98 -18.86 -0.47
C LEU A 14 -20.65 -18.69 0.27
N THR A 15 -20.37 -17.50 0.79
CA THR A 15 -19.13 -17.27 1.57
C THR A 15 -19.09 -18.09 2.84
N GLN A 16 -20.21 -18.25 3.55
CA GLN A 16 -20.26 -19.07 4.75
C GLN A 16 -20.05 -20.57 4.47
N VAL A 17 -20.60 -21.09 3.37
CA VAL A 17 -20.39 -22.48 2.96
C VAL A 17 -18.94 -22.71 2.49
N VAL A 18 -18.38 -21.78 1.72
CA VAL A 18 -16.98 -21.86 1.29
C VAL A 18 -16.02 -21.75 2.47
N ASP A 19 -16.26 -20.85 3.42
CA ASP A 19 -15.42 -20.69 4.62
C ASP A 19 -15.55 -21.89 5.57
N ALA A 20 -16.69 -22.59 5.58
CA ALA A 20 -16.85 -23.83 6.34
C ALA A 20 -16.07 -25.02 5.73
N VAL A 21 -15.98 -25.07 4.39
CA VAL A 21 -15.28 -26.14 3.66
C VAL A 21 -13.79 -25.83 3.47
N CYS A 22 -13.43 -24.56 3.34
CA CYS A 22 -12.07 -24.08 3.11
C CYS A 22 -11.87 -22.74 3.86
N PRO A 23 -11.68 -22.78 5.19
CA PRO A 23 -11.56 -21.58 5.99
C PRO A 23 -10.34 -20.75 5.56
N PRO A 24 -10.44 -19.41 5.54
CA PRO A 24 -9.31 -18.57 5.17
C PRO A 24 -8.14 -18.82 6.12
N THR A 25 -6.93 -18.88 5.58
CA THR A 25 -5.72 -19.03 6.38
C THR A 25 -5.06 -17.68 6.62
N CYS A 26 -4.48 -17.52 7.81
CA CYS A 26 -3.82 -16.29 8.21
C CYS A 26 -2.63 -15.99 7.30
N ALA A 27 -2.61 -14.79 6.72
CA ALA A 27 -1.57 -14.35 5.79
C ALA A 27 -0.16 -14.35 6.40
N ALA A 28 -0.04 -14.23 7.73
CA ALA A 28 1.22 -14.31 8.46
C ALA A 28 1.57 -15.75 8.86
N CYS A 29 0.79 -16.36 9.76
CA CYS A 29 1.13 -17.63 10.39
C CYS A 29 0.49 -18.88 9.78
N GLY A 30 -0.42 -18.74 8.81
CA GLY A 30 -1.10 -19.86 8.15
C GLY A 30 -2.24 -20.51 8.93
N ARG A 31 -2.52 -20.08 10.17
CA ARG A 31 -3.64 -20.61 10.97
C ARG A 31 -4.99 -20.40 10.26
N ALA A 32 -5.81 -21.45 10.17
CA ALA A 32 -7.16 -21.39 9.60
C ALA A 32 -8.13 -20.53 10.43
N GLY A 33 -9.15 -19.98 9.76
CA GLY A 33 -10.29 -19.29 10.34
C GLY A 33 -10.29 -17.77 10.21
N ALA A 34 -9.20 -17.14 9.75
CA ALA A 34 -9.16 -15.70 9.50
C ALA A 34 -8.00 -15.31 8.58
N GLU A 35 -8.22 -14.30 7.74
CA GLU A 35 -7.21 -13.70 6.85
C GLU A 35 -6.03 -13.09 7.61
N VAL A 36 -6.29 -12.54 8.81
CA VAL A 36 -5.26 -12.24 9.81
C VAL A 36 -5.83 -12.62 11.17
N CYS A 37 -5.26 -13.64 11.80
CA CYS A 37 -5.76 -14.19 13.06
C CYS A 37 -5.51 -13.24 14.25
N ARG A 38 -6.28 -13.40 15.33
CA ARG A 38 -6.22 -12.55 16.52
C ARG A 38 -4.79 -12.40 17.08
N LEU A 39 -4.03 -13.49 17.16
CA LEU A 39 -2.65 -13.46 17.66
C LEU A 39 -1.73 -12.60 16.80
N CYS A 40 -1.80 -12.75 15.47
CA CYS A 40 -1.03 -11.92 14.55
C CYS A 40 -1.47 -10.45 14.60
N ARG A 41 -2.77 -10.17 14.78
CA ARG A 41 -3.25 -8.80 14.98
C ARG A 41 -2.65 -8.19 16.25
N CYS A 42 -2.66 -8.91 17.37
CA CYS A 42 -2.09 -8.46 18.64
C CYS A 42 -0.59 -8.20 18.52
N SER A 43 0.17 -9.18 18.03
CA SER A 43 1.62 -9.05 17.81
C SER A 43 1.98 -7.87 16.92
N MET A 44 1.20 -7.64 15.86
CA MET A 44 1.42 -6.50 14.98
C MET A 44 1.08 -5.16 15.65
N ILE A 45 0.00 -5.08 16.43
CA ILE A 45 -0.34 -3.84 17.17
C ILE A 45 0.77 -3.52 18.20
N GLU A 46 1.32 -4.52 18.90
CA GLU A 46 2.47 -4.32 19.79
C GLU A 46 3.69 -3.79 19.03
N GLN A 47 4.03 -4.40 17.90
CA GLN A 47 5.09 -3.92 17.02
C GLN A 47 4.86 -2.44 16.65
N LEU A 48 3.64 -2.07 16.22
CA LEU A 48 3.31 -0.70 15.82
C LEU A 48 3.38 0.31 16.98
N ARG A 49 3.14 -0.11 18.23
CA ARG A 49 3.31 0.74 19.41
C ARG A 49 4.77 0.96 19.78
N SER A 50 5.61 -0.07 19.59
CA SER A 50 7.05 0.00 19.90
C SER A 50 7.85 0.86 18.92
N VAL A 51 7.33 1.06 17.70
CA VAL A 51 7.96 1.93 16.72
C VAL A 51 7.43 3.35 16.94
N SER A 52 8.22 4.20 17.60
CA SER A 52 8.04 5.65 17.55
C SER A 52 8.23 6.12 16.12
N THR A 53 7.20 6.03 15.28
CA THR A 53 7.21 6.64 13.95
C THR A 53 7.06 8.16 14.08
N VAL A 54 8.03 8.80 14.72
CA VAL A 54 8.35 10.20 14.46
C VAL A 54 9.37 10.18 13.34
N THR A 55 8.94 9.80 12.13
CA THR A 55 9.68 10.29 10.97
C THR A 55 9.45 11.81 10.95
N PRO A 56 10.49 12.64 10.76
CA PRO A 56 10.30 14.08 10.62
C PRO A 56 9.17 14.31 9.63
N PHE A 57 8.25 15.20 10.00
CA PHE A 57 7.10 15.67 9.23
C PHE A 57 7.45 15.89 7.74
N GLU A 58 7.48 14.82 6.94
CA GLU A 58 7.19 14.93 5.53
C GLU A 58 5.67 15.05 5.51
N THR A 59 5.19 16.29 5.53
CA THR A 59 3.76 16.69 5.70
C THR A 59 2.78 15.99 4.77
N ASN A 60 3.27 15.27 3.76
CA ASN A 60 2.47 14.56 2.77
C ASN A 60 2.73 13.05 2.75
N ARG A 61 3.16 12.44 3.87
CA ARG A 61 3.41 10.98 3.94
C ARG A 61 2.91 10.33 5.22
N THR A 62 2.11 9.28 5.07
CA THR A 62 1.67 8.38 6.14
C THR A 62 2.28 6.99 5.96
N ILE A 63 2.93 6.46 6.99
CA ILE A 63 3.46 5.09 7.03
C ILE A 63 2.93 4.40 8.27
N VAL A 64 2.32 3.22 8.14
CA VAL A 64 1.77 2.50 9.31
C VAL A 64 2.88 2.01 10.23
N GLY A 65 3.92 1.37 9.68
CA GLY A 65 5.06 0.92 10.48
C GLY A 65 6.28 0.49 9.67
N GLU A 66 7.26 -0.10 10.35
CA GLU A 66 8.44 -0.67 9.73
C GLU A 66 8.12 -2.00 9.04
N PHE A 67 8.71 -2.25 7.87
CA PHE A 67 8.59 -3.51 7.13
C PHE A 67 9.38 -4.66 7.79
N SER A 68 8.97 -5.02 8.99
CA SER A 68 9.58 -6.06 9.83
C SER A 68 8.50 -6.88 10.54
N GLY A 69 8.93 -7.93 11.25
CA GLY A 69 8.05 -8.73 12.12
C GLY A 69 6.76 -9.22 11.47
N CYS A 70 5.67 -9.17 12.23
CA CYS A 70 4.37 -9.66 11.80
C CYS A 70 3.78 -8.81 10.66
N LEU A 71 4.05 -7.50 10.63
CA LEU A 71 3.60 -6.62 9.55
C LEU A 71 4.15 -7.07 8.19
N ARG A 72 5.45 -7.37 8.12
CA ARG A 72 6.10 -7.92 6.93
C ARG A 72 5.46 -9.23 6.48
N ASP A 73 5.14 -10.11 7.42
CA ASP A 73 4.59 -11.43 7.10
C ASP A 73 3.17 -11.31 6.52
N VAL A 74 2.32 -10.46 7.09
CA VAL A 74 0.98 -10.17 6.55
C VAL A 74 1.08 -9.55 5.15
N VAL A 75 1.95 -8.55 4.97
CA VAL A 75 2.16 -7.91 3.66
C VAL A 75 2.67 -8.90 2.61
N ASN A 76 3.59 -9.79 2.98
CA ASN A 76 4.08 -10.83 2.08
C ASN A 76 2.99 -11.86 1.75
N GLY A 77 2.17 -12.27 2.72
CA GLY A 77 1.01 -13.12 2.49
C GLY A 77 0.04 -12.51 1.49
N MET A 78 -0.27 -11.22 1.64
CA MET A 78 -1.08 -10.47 0.68
C MET A 78 -0.44 -10.45 -0.72
N LYS A 79 0.86 -10.11 -0.81
CA LYS A 79 1.58 -9.93 -2.10
C LYS A 79 1.75 -11.22 -2.90
N PHE A 80 1.95 -12.36 -2.23
CA PHE A 80 2.47 -13.56 -2.87
C PHE A 80 1.61 -14.81 -2.69
N LYS A 81 0.71 -14.86 -1.70
CA LYS A 81 -0.05 -16.06 -1.33
C LYS A 81 -1.57 -15.93 -1.56
N LYS A 82 -2.01 -14.98 -2.39
CA LYS A 82 -3.42 -14.73 -2.76
C LYS A 82 -4.37 -14.40 -1.58
N HIS A 83 -3.85 -13.99 -0.42
CA HIS A 83 -4.66 -13.55 0.73
C HIS A 83 -5.27 -12.16 0.49
N ARG A 84 -6.39 -12.12 -0.25
CA ARG A 84 -7.07 -10.87 -0.61
C ARG A 84 -7.66 -10.18 0.61
N GLY A 85 -8.19 -10.93 1.58
CA GLY A 85 -8.75 -10.35 2.79
C GLY A 85 -7.70 -9.71 3.70
N ALA A 86 -6.42 -10.08 3.57
CA ALA A 86 -5.35 -9.36 4.24
C ALA A 86 -5.23 -7.90 3.76
N ALA A 87 -5.51 -7.62 2.47
CA ALA A 87 -5.53 -6.25 1.94
C ALA A 87 -6.61 -5.39 2.61
N ASN A 88 -7.77 -5.96 2.93
CA ASN A 88 -8.84 -5.25 3.65
C ASN A 88 -8.40 -4.88 5.06
N TYR A 89 -7.75 -5.81 5.75
CA TYR A 89 -7.23 -5.54 7.10
C TYR A 89 -6.14 -4.46 7.09
N LEU A 90 -5.17 -4.56 6.17
CA LEU A 90 -4.11 -3.56 6.00
C LEU A 90 -4.65 -2.19 5.57
N GLY A 91 -5.63 -2.15 4.66
CA GLY A 91 -6.30 -0.91 4.26
C GLY A 91 -7.05 -0.24 5.43
N GLY A 92 -7.63 -1.04 6.34
CA GLY A 92 -8.24 -0.51 7.56
C GLY A 92 -7.22 0.08 8.53
N LEU A 93 -6.03 -0.53 8.67
CA LEU A 93 -4.94 0.05 9.46
C LEU A 93 -4.43 1.35 8.85
N LEU A 94 -4.28 1.37 7.52
CA LEU A 94 -3.85 2.55 6.79
C LEU A 94 -4.84 3.71 6.99
N SER A 95 -6.14 3.43 6.90
CA SER A 95 -7.20 4.44 7.11
C SER A 95 -7.16 5.03 8.52
N ARG A 96 -7.03 4.18 9.54
CA ARG A 96 -6.88 4.63 10.94
C ARG A 96 -5.64 5.48 11.13
N ARG A 97 -4.53 5.11 10.49
CA ARG A 97 -3.29 5.87 10.57
C ARG A 97 -3.41 7.22 9.87
N ILE A 98 -4.00 7.27 8.68
CA ILE A 98 -4.24 8.52 7.94
C ILE A 98 -5.06 9.51 8.79
N ILE A 99 -6.14 9.03 9.41
CA ILE A 99 -6.98 9.85 10.30
C ILE A 99 -6.17 10.27 11.55
N GLY A 100 -5.41 9.35 12.15
CA GLY A 100 -4.59 9.61 13.32
C GLY A 100 -3.45 10.60 13.07
N ASP A 101 -2.92 10.65 11.85
CA ASP A 101 -1.93 11.65 11.40
C ASP A 101 -2.59 13.02 11.11
N GLY A 102 -3.92 13.15 11.24
CA GLY A 102 -4.66 14.40 11.12
C GLY A 102 -5.11 14.78 9.70
N LEU A 103 -4.95 13.90 8.72
CA LEU A 103 -5.41 14.17 7.35
C LEU A 103 -6.95 14.15 7.28
N VAL A 104 -7.52 15.23 6.74
CA VAL A 104 -8.98 15.46 6.66
C VAL A 104 -9.49 15.13 5.26
N PRO A 105 -10.30 14.06 5.08
CA PRO A 105 -10.95 13.74 3.82
C PRO A 105 -11.84 14.88 3.33
N GLY A 106 -11.77 15.21 2.05
CA GLY A 106 -12.54 16.30 1.44
C GLY A 106 -11.90 17.69 1.55
N VAL A 107 -10.88 17.85 2.41
CA VAL A 107 -10.12 19.10 2.56
C VAL A 107 -8.68 18.90 2.08
N ASP A 108 -7.97 17.93 2.66
CA ASP A 108 -6.56 17.68 2.32
C ASP A 108 -6.42 16.84 1.06
N VAL A 109 -7.33 15.89 0.87
CA VAL A 109 -7.41 15.00 -0.30
C VAL A 109 -8.86 14.81 -0.73
N HIS A 110 -9.10 14.74 -2.04
CA HIS A 110 -10.45 14.64 -2.61
C HIS A 110 -10.73 13.29 -3.27
N ALA A 111 -9.68 12.48 -3.49
CA ALA A 111 -9.81 11.16 -4.09
C ALA A 111 -8.65 10.25 -3.69
N VAL A 112 -8.89 8.94 -3.73
CA VAL A 112 -7.87 7.91 -3.50
C VAL A 112 -7.45 7.31 -4.85
N THR A 113 -6.16 7.15 -5.03
CA THR A 113 -5.54 6.44 -6.15
C THR A 113 -4.48 5.47 -5.63
N TRP A 114 -3.92 4.63 -6.48
CA TRP A 114 -2.93 3.63 -6.08
C TRP A 114 -1.81 3.52 -7.09
N VAL A 115 -0.65 3.05 -6.62
CA VAL A 115 0.47 2.64 -7.47
C VAL A 115 0.11 1.31 -8.15
N PRO A 116 -0.03 1.25 -9.49
CA PRO A 116 -0.39 0.01 -10.15
C PRO A 116 0.72 -1.03 -10.07
N ALA A 117 0.38 -2.27 -9.70
CA ALA A 117 1.31 -3.38 -9.71
C ALA A 117 1.79 -3.72 -11.15
N PRO A 118 2.95 -4.40 -11.32
CA PRO A 118 3.38 -4.94 -12.62
C PRO A 118 2.36 -5.90 -13.26
N ALA A 119 2.27 -5.98 -14.60
CA ALA A 119 1.31 -6.88 -15.27
C ALA A 119 1.34 -8.33 -14.80
N PRO A 120 2.50 -8.99 -14.59
CA PRO A 120 2.50 -10.38 -14.11
C PRO A 120 1.76 -10.56 -12.78
N ARG A 121 1.70 -9.52 -11.93
CA ARG A 121 0.94 -9.55 -10.67
C ARG A 121 -0.54 -9.23 -10.91
N ARG A 122 -0.83 -8.22 -11.73
CA ARG A 122 -2.23 -7.87 -12.10
C ARG A 122 -2.96 -9.05 -12.77
N LYS A 123 -2.29 -9.75 -13.68
CA LYS A 123 -2.82 -10.93 -14.40
C LYS A 123 -3.11 -12.12 -13.49
N ARG A 124 -2.53 -12.17 -12.28
CA ARG A 124 -2.76 -13.25 -11.29
C ARG A 124 -3.97 -12.99 -10.39
N GLY A 125 -4.75 -11.94 -10.66
CA GLY A 125 -6.14 -11.82 -10.19
C GLY A 125 -6.47 -10.55 -9.41
N PHE A 126 -5.50 -9.75 -8.95
CA PHE A 126 -5.71 -8.43 -8.33
C PHE A 126 -4.43 -7.61 -8.15
N ASP A 127 -4.62 -6.32 -7.86
CA ASP A 127 -3.59 -5.37 -7.45
C ASP A 127 -3.73 -5.08 -5.94
N PRO A 128 -2.74 -5.43 -5.10
CA PRO A 128 -2.82 -5.21 -3.66
C PRO A 128 -3.07 -3.75 -3.27
N SER A 129 -2.41 -2.81 -3.95
CA SER A 129 -2.57 -1.37 -3.69
C SER A 129 -3.96 -0.89 -4.10
N GLU A 130 -4.56 -1.47 -5.14
CA GLU A 130 -5.96 -1.20 -5.51
C GLU A 130 -6.94 -1.68 -4.43
N LEU A 131 -6.77 -2.89 -3.91
CA LEU A 131 -7.65 -3.42 -2.87
C LEU A 131 -7.59 -2.57 -1.60
N MET A 132 -6.38 -2.17 -1.20
CA MET A 132 -6.21 -1.26 -0.07
C MET A 132 -6.81 0.12 -0.35
N ALA A 133 -6.60 0.68 -1.55
CA ALA A 133 -7.20 1.96 -1.93
C ALA A 133 -8.73 1.92 -1.91
N ARG A 134 -9.34 0.79 -2.31
CA ARG A 134 -10.79 0.58 -2.20
C ARG A 134 -11.27 0.58 -0.75
N MET A 135 -10.57 -0.12 0.13
CA MET A 135 -10.88 -0.11 1.56
C MET A 135 -10.74 1.31 2.16
N VAL A 136 -9.64 1.99 1.83
CA VAL A 136 -9.37 3.35 2.32
C VAL A 136 -10.42 4.35 1.81
N GLY A 137 -10.74 4.33 0.51
CA GLY A 137 -11.78 5.19 -0.04
C GLY A 137 -13.15 4.94 0.60
N ALA A 138 -13.50 3.68 0.87
CA ALA A 138 -14.73 3.35 1.58
C ALA A 138 -14.76 3.89 3.02
N GLN A 139 -13.66 3.79 3.77
CA GLN A 139 -13.60 4.28 5.15
C GLN A 139 -13.50 5.81 5.25
N LEU A 140 -12.84 6.46 4.29
CA LEU A 140 -12.69 7.92 4.25
C LEU A 140 -13.85 8.63 3.52
N GLY A 141 -14.78 7.89 2.90
CA GLY A 141 -15.86 8.48 2.10
C GLY A 141 -15.37 9.16 0.81
N LEU A 142 -14.25 8.71 0.25
CA LEU A 142 -13.61 9.32 -0.93
C LEU A 142 -13.75 8.44 -2.18
N PRO A 143 -13.94 9.04 -3.37
CA PRO A 143 -13.93 8.31 -4.62
C PRO A 143 -12.56 7.68 -4.87
N VAL A 144 -12.58 6.43 -5.38
CA VAL A 144 -11.38 5.67 -5.73
C VAL A 144 -11.22 5.68 -7.24
N VAL A 145 -10.17 6.32 -7.73
CA VAL A 145 -9.97 6.57 -9.16
C VAL A 145 -8.60 6.09 -9.62
N ARG A 146 -8.59 5.42 -10.78
CA ARG A 146 -7.34 4.97 -11.39
C ARG A 146 -6.70 6.12 -12.17
N THR A 147 -5.81 6.85 -11.51
CA THR A 147 -5.09 7.99 -12.13
C THR A 147 -3.71 7.62 -12.67
N LEU A 148 -3.24 6.39 -12.44
CA LEU A 148 -1.95 5.91 -12.90
C LEU A 148 -2.07 4.70 -13.83
N VAL A 149 -1.23 4.71 -14.86
CA VAL A 149 -0.93 3.57 -15.73
C VAL A 149 0.54 3.25 -15.56
N ARG A 150 0.87 1.95 -15.48
CA ARG A 150 2.26 1.48 -15.41
C ARG A 150 2.60 0.77 -16.71
N ALA A 151 3.66 1.23 -17.39
CA ALA A 151 4.21 0.58 -18.57
C ALA A 151 4.84 -0.75 -18.18
N ASP A 152 4.45 -1.80 -18.87
CA ASP A 152 5.15 -3.08 -18.81
C ASP A 152 6.41 -3.05 -19.69
N SER A 153 7.37 -3.95 -19.44
CA SER A 153 8.71 -3.91 -20.05
C SER A 153 8.71 -3.93 -21.59
N GLY A 154 7.67 -4.49 -22.23
CA GLY A 154 7.51 -4.49 -23.69
C GLY A 154 6.82 -3.24 -24.27
N GLU A 155 6.04 -2.50 -23.47
CA GLU A 155 5.27 -1.34 -23.93
C GLU A 155 6.14 -0.09 -24.10
N ARG A 156 7.30 -0.03 -23.44
CA ARG A 156 8.28 1.07 -23.59
C ARG A 156 9.00 1.03 -24.93
N LYS A 157 9.15 -0.15 -25.53
CA LYS A 157 9.90 -0.34 -26.78
C LYS A 157 9.06 -0.07 -28.04
N THR A 158 7.73 -0.05 -27.92
CA THR A 158 6.81 -0.13 -29.06
C THR A 158 6.12 1.18 -29.44
N ARG A 159 6.24 2.25 -28.65
CA ARG A 159 5.53 3.52 -28.93
C ARG A 159 6.50 4.69 -29.13
N GLY A 160 6.88 4.93 -30.39
CA GLY A 160 7.50 6.16 -30.87
C GLY A 160 6.51 7.32 -31.00
N GLY A 161 5.77 7.63 -29.92
CA GLY A 161 4.82 8.74 -29.85
C GLY A 161 4.96 9.51 -28.53
N VAL A 162 4.48 10.75 -28.51
CA VAL A 162 4.61 11.77 -27.43
C VAL A 162 3.86 11.40 -26.13
N GLU A 163 3.84 10.13 -25.74
CA GLU A 163 3.37 9.72 -24.41
C GLU A 163 4.55 9.80 -23.42
N ARG A 164 4.61 10.88 -22.63
CA ARG A 164 5.64 11.02 -21.58
C ARG A 164 5.39 10.03 -20.44
N TRP A 165 6.31 9.09 -20.29
CA TRP A 165 6.43 8.24 -19.11
C TRP A 165 7.43 8.87 -18.14
N ASN A 166 7.10 8.93 -16.85
CA ASN A 166 8.01 9.41 -15.81
C ASN A 166 8.70 8.23 -15.11
N GLY A 167 10.02 8.34 -14.93
CA GLY A 167 10.85 7.34 -14.24
C GLY A 167 10.72 5.93 -14.85
N PRO A 168 10.81 4.84 -14.04
CA PRO A 168 10.77 3.46 -14.52
C PRO A 168 9.37 3.01 -14.99
N GLY A 169 8.52 3.92 -15.53
CA GLY A 169 7.37 3.58 -16.36
C GLY A 169 5.99 3.88 -15.76
N PHE A 170 5.72 5.11 -15.34
CA PHE A 170 4.36 5.56 -15.03
C PHE A 170 3.87 6.68 -15.94
N ARG A 171 2.58 6.62 -16.30
CA ARG A 171 1.86 7.67 -17.01
C ARG A 171 0.61 8.06 -16.21
N GLY A 172 0.44 9.35 -16.00
CA GLY A 172 -0.76 9.88 -15.36
C GLY A 172 -1.94 9.90 -16.34
N ARG A 173 -3.14 9.68 -15.82
CA ARG A 173 -4.41 9.91 -16.51
C ARG A 173 -4.98 11.24 -16.03
N ARG A 174 -5.55 12.02 -16.95
CA ARG A 174 -6.28 13.24 -16.58
C ARG A 174 -7.37 12.92 -15.56
N THR A 175 -7.53 13.80 -14.61
CA THR A 175 -8.42 13.64 -13.47
C THR A 175 -8.94 15.01 -13.05
N PRO A 176 -10.20 15.14 -12.59
CA PRO A 176 -10.70 16.39 -12.02
C PRO A 176 -10.14 16.66 -10.61
N TYR A 177 -9.45 15.70 -9.99
CA TYR A 177 -8.94 15.80 -8.63
C TYR A 177 -7.52 16.37 -8.60
N PHE A 178 -7.36 17.55 -7.99
CA PHE A 178 -6.07 18.20 -7.78
C PHE A 178 -5.34 17.73 -6.52
N ARG A 179 -6.08 17.14 -5.58
CA ARG A 179 -5.57 16.64 -4.29
C ARG A 179 -5.89 15.16 -4.16
N VAL A 180 -4.88 14.30 -4.16
CA VAL A 180 -5.09 12.84 -4.14
C VAL A 180 -4.28 12.16 -3.05
N LEU A 181 -4.86 11.10 -2.50
CA LEU A 181 -4.19 10.14 -1.64
C LEU A 181 -3.66 8.98 -2.49
N LEU A 182 -2.34 8.84 -2.61
CA LEU A 182 -1.66 7.79 -3.36
C LEU A 182 -1.31 6.63 -2.42
N ILE A 183 -1.94 5.48 -2.64
CA ILE A 183 -1.73 4.26 -1.85
C ILE A 183 -0.67 3.36 -2.49
N ASP A 184 0.27 2.87 -1.68
CA ASP A 184 1.20 1.80 -2.01
C ASP A 184 1.30 0.78 -0.87
N ASP A 185 1.90 -0.38 -1.12
CA ASP A 185 2.05 -1.42 -0.10
C ASP A 185 3.29 -1.22 0.78
N VAL A 186 4.46 -1.07 0.18
CA VAL A 186 5.74 -0.99 0.88
C VAL A 186 6.65 0.04 0.22
N VAL A 187 7.12 0.99 1.02
CA VAL A 187 8.16 1.93 0.62
C VAL A 187 9.52 1.31 0.91
N THR A 188 10.32 1.11 -0.13
CA THR A 188 11.73 0.69 0.02
C THR A 188 12.65 1.89 -0.11
N THR A 189 12.99 2.29 -1.34
CA THR A 189 13.81 3.48 -1.64
C THR A 189 12.98 4.73 -1.89
N GLY A 190 11.66 4.58 -2.07
CA GLY A 190 10.76 5.65 -2.50
C GLY A 190 10.79 5.94 -4.00
N ALA A 191 11.66 5.28 -4.80
CA ALA A 191 11.78 5.54 -6.23
C ALA A 191 10.47 5.30 -7.01
N THR A 192 9.72 4.25 -6.66
CA THR A 192 8.41 3.96 -7.26
C THR A 192 7.42 5.09 -7.00
N LEU A 193 7.33 5.55 -5.75
CA LEU A 193 6.44 6.63 -5.33
C LEU A 193 6.83 7.97 -5.92
N ALA A 194 8.13 8.26 -6.04
CA ALA A 194 8.63 9.47 -6.70
C ALA A 194 8.22 9.49 -8.18
N ALA A 195 8.39 8.39 -8.90
CA ALA A 195 8.00 8.28 -10.31
C ALA A 195 6.48 8.35 -10.51
N ALA A 196 5.70 7.67 -9.66
CA ALA A 196 4.25 7.75 -9.64
C ALA A 196 3.76 9.19 -9.36
N SER A 197 4.35 9.85 -8.37
CA SER A 197 4.01 11.23 -8.01
C SER A 197 4.35 12.20 -9.15
N GLY A 198 5.51 12.03 -9.80
CA GLY A 198 5.85 12.82 -10.99
C GLY A 198 4.81 12.64 -12.11
N ALA A 199 4.37 11.41 -12.39
CA ALA A 199 3.33 11.12 -13.37
C ALA A 199 1.97 11.77 -13.02
N LEU A 200 1.60 11.79 -11.74
CA LEU A 200 0.40 12.49 -11.27
C LEU A 200 0.51 14.01 -11.45
N ARG A 201 1.66 14.60 -11.13
CA ARG A 201 1.91 16.03 -11.35
C ARG A 201 1.79 16.41 -12.81
N THR A 202 2.36 15.62 -13.72
CA THR A 202 2.20 15.82 -15.18
C THR A 202 0.73 15.71 -15.63
N ALA A 203 -0.12 14.99 -14.89
CA ALA A 203 -1.55 14.88 -15.15
C ALA A 203 -2.40 15.99 -14.49
N GLY A 204 -1.77 16.98 -13.83
CA GLY A 204 -2.45 18.14 -13.24
C GLY A 204 -2.74 18.02 -11.73
N VAL A 205 -2.23 17.00 -11.05
CA VAL A 205 -2.40 16.85 -9.59
C VAL A 205 -1.39 17.73 -8.85
N SER A 206 -1.86 18.71 -8.08
CA SER A 206 -1.01 19.66 -7.35
C SER A 206 -0.60 19.16 -5.97
N HIS A 207 -1.49 18.45 -5.26
CA HIS A 207 -1.24 17.88 -3.93
C HIS A 207 -1.36 16.36 -3.94
N ILE A 208 -0.34 15.69 -3.41
CA ILE A 208 -0.26 14.24 -3.37
C ILE A 208 0.15 13.86 -1.94
N HIS A 209 -0.76 13.26 -1.20
CA HIS A 209 -0.44 12.60 0.06
C HIS A 209 -0.13 11.13 -0.23
N VAL A 210 1.01 10.64 0.21
CA VAL A 210 1.39 9.24 0.03
C VAL A 210 1.05 8.47 1.29
N ALA A 211 0.40 7.32 1.15
CA ALA A 211 0.19 6.41 2.27
C ALA A 211 0.63 4.99 1.92
N ALA A 212 1.42 4.38 2.81
CA ALA A 212 1.82 2.99 2.65
C ALA A 212 1.77 2.23 3.97
N VAL A 213 1.58 0.91 3.86
CA VAL A 213 1.49 0.03 5.02
C VAL A 213 2.83 -0.11 5.71
N ALA A 214 3.93 -0.17 4.96
CA ALA A 214 5.23 -0.33 5.59
C ALA A 214 6.33 0.46 4.88
N ALA A 215 7.37 0.83 5.63
CA ALA A 215 8.62 1.32 5.07
C ALA A 215 9.80 0.45 5.52
N THR A 216 10.75 0.21 4.61
CA THR A 216 12.01 -0.45 4.99
C THR A 216 12.86 0.58 5.73
N PRO A 217 13.42 0.25 6.91
CA PRO A 217 14.28 1.17 7.63
C PRO A 217 15.49 1.50 6.75
N LYS A 218 15.85 2.78 6.67
CA LYS A 218 17.15 3.16 6.10
C LYS A 218 18.20 2.59 7.07
N ARG A 219 19.04 1.67 6.60
CA ARG A 219 20.22 1.28 7.37
C ARG A 219 21.04 2.55 7.56
N VAL A 220 21.01 3.13 8.76
CA VAL A 220 22.07 4.05 9.18
C VAL A 220 23.33 3.22 9.13
N ALA A 221 24.36 3.71 8.44
CA ALA A 221 25.66 3.08 8.42
C ALA A 221 26.29 3.23 9.82
N GLU A 222 25.81 2.48 10.80
CA GLU A 222 26.54 2.25 12.04
C GLU A 222 27.75 1.38 11.69
N GLY A 223 28.94 1.97 11.77
CA GLY A 223 30.21 1.26 11.64
C GLY A 223 31.18 1.80 10.59
N ARG A 224 31.57 3.08 10.67
CA ARG A 224 32.83 3.58 10.09
C ARG A 224 33.70 4.40 11.06
N GLU A 225 33.49 4.26 12.37
CA GLU A 225 34.38 4.87 13.39
C GLU A 225 35.17 3.87 14.24
N ALA A 226 34.90 2.56 14.16
CA ALA A 226 35.68 1.57 14.93
C ALA A 226 36.96 1.06 14.22
N THR A 227 37.29 1.54 13.02
CA THR A 227 38.44 1.04 12.23
C THR A 227 39.60 2.04 12.14
N SER A 228 39.45 3.29 12.58
CA SER A 228 40.55 4.27 12.60
C SER A 228 41.38 4.27 13.89
N GLU A 229 40.85 3.77 15.01
CA GLU A 229 41.60 3.69 16.27
C GLU A 229 42.67 2.59 16.23
N ARG A 230 42.42 1.49 15.50
CA ARG A 230 43.38 0.36 15.39
C ARG A 230 44.60 0.62 14.50
N TYR A 231 44.61 1.69 13.71
CA TYR A 231 45.76 2.03 12.84
C TYR A 231 46.62 3.18 13.41
N ARG A 232 46.15 3.89 14.45
CA ARG A 232 46.95 4.89 15.18
C ARG A 232 47.69 4.34 16.39
N SER A 233 47.35 3.13 16.85
CA SER A 233 48.08 2.43 17.90
C SER A 233 49.16 1.48 17.36
N ALA A 234 49.45 1.53 16.06
CA ALA A 234 50.47 0.72 15.38
C ALA A 234 51.42 1.57 14.50
N ALA A 235 51.48 2.88 14.75
CA ALA A 235 52.43 3.82 14.15
C ALA A 235 53.24 4.51 15.25
#